data_AF-A0A1J3GU36-F1
#
_entry.id   AF-A0A1J3GU36-F1
#
_cell.length_a   1.000
_cell.length_b   1.000
_cell.length_c   1.000
_cell.angle_alpha   90.00
_cell.angle_beta   90.00
_cell.angle_gamma   90.00
#
_symmetry.space_group_name_H-M   'P 1'
#
loop_
_entity.id
_entity.type
_entity.pdbx_description
1 polymer ?
#
loop_
_entity_poly.entity_id
_entity_poly.type
_entity_poly.pdbx_seq_one_letter_code
_entity_poly.pdbx_strand_id
1 'polypeptide(L)'
;MASSNSEKRWIFPLAIGSLMFIFLAAAFFNMGLLSSVRSINSLFSPSNLSIPNETTVKSAESKNNQSSSHPPAVQSSPRFGYLVSGSSGDLESLWRLLRAIYHPRNQYVVHLDLESPSEERLELARRVKEDPVYSDVGNVFMIT
;
A
#
# COMPACT_ATOMS: atom_id res chain seq x y z
N MET A 1 -31.55 -3.95 -60.56
CA MET A 1 -30.89 -4.73 -59.49
C MET A 1 -29.43 -4.32 -59.43
N ALA A 2 -29.03 -3.59 -58.38
CA ALA A 2 -27.67 -3.62 -57.83
C ALA A 2 -27.70 -2.88 -56.49
N SER A 3 -27.55 -3.66 -55.41
CA SER A 3 -27.55 -3.21 -54.01
C SER A 3 -26.19 -2.61 -53.64
N SER A 4 -26.20 -1.47 -52.95
CA SER A 4 -25.01 -0.73 -52.51
C SER A 4 -24.24 -1.48 -51.42
N ASN A 5 -23.21 -2.21 -51.82
CA ASN A 5 -22.38 -3.03 -50.92
C ASN A 5 -21.21 -2.25 -50.26
N SER A 6 -21.34 -0.92 -50.12
CA SER A 6 -20.27 -0.02 -49.64
C SER A 6 -20.41 0.42 -48.18
N GLU A 7 -21.56 0.23 -47.55
CA GLU A 7 -21.88 0.81 -46.22
C GLU A 7 -21.15 0.16 -45.04
N LYS A 8 -20.42 -0.95 -45.25
CA LYS A 8 -19.86 -1.77 -44.15
C LYS A 8 -18.34 -1.91 -44.14
N ARG A 9 -17.65 -1.26 -45.08
CA ARG A 9 -16.20 -1.46 -45.30
C ARG A 9 -15.33 -0.82 -44.21
N TRP A 10 -15.84 0.19 -43.51
CA TRP A 10 -15.17 0.86 -42.39
C TRP A 10 -15.32 0.11 -41.06
N ILE A 11 -16.27 -0.82 -40.94
CA ILE A 11 -16.44 -1.62 -39.72
C ILE A 11 -15.24 -2.56 -39.52
N PHE A 12 -14.62 -3.05 -40.60
CA PHE A 12 -13.46 -3.95 -40.49
C PHE A 12 -12.23 -3.29 -39.85
N PRO A 13 -11.71 -2.15 -40.34
CA PRO A 13 -10.56 -1.50 -39.69
C PRO A 13 -10.90 -1.03 -38.27
N LEU A 14 -12.14 -0.62 -38.02
CA LEU A 14 -12.60 -0.22 -36.68
C LEU A 14 -12.63 -1.40 -35.70
N ALA A 15 -13.15 -2.56 -36.12
CA ALA A 15 -13.21 -3.76 -35.30
C ALA A 15 -11.80 -4.29 -34.96
N ILE A 16 -10.89 -4.25 -35.93
CA ILE A 16 -9.50 -4.67 -35.74
C ILE A 16 -8.78 -3.72 -34.77
N GLY A 17 -8.95 -2.41 -34.92
CA GLY A 17 -8.41 -1.42 -33.99
C GLY A 17 -8.95 -1.59 -32.57
N SER A 18 -10.26 -1.83 -32.43
CA SER A 18 -10.91 -2.10 -31.14
C SER A 18 -10.38 -3.37 -30.48
N LEU A 19 -10.21 -4.46 -31.24
CA LEU A 19 -9.67 -5.72 -30.72
C LEU A 19 -8.22 -5.57 -30.25
N MET A 20 -7.40 -4.84 -31.01
CA MET A 20 -6.02 -4.52 -30.62
C MET A 20 -5.97 -3.67 -29.35
N PHE A 21 -6.85 -2.68 -29.22
CA PHE A 21 -6.94 -1.84 -28.03
C PHE A 21 -7.35 -2.63 -26.78
N ILE A 22 -8.36 -3.51 -26.90
CA ILE A 22 -8.81 -4.38 -25.80
C ILE A 22 -7.69 -5.34 -25.38
N PHE A 23 -6.99 -5.96 -26.34
CA PHE A 23 -5.86 -6.85 -26.05
C PHE A 23 -4.74 -6.11 -25.31
N LEU A 24 -4.40 -4.91 -25.76
CA LEU A 24 -3.35 -4.11 -25.15
C LEU A 24 -3.73 -3.66 -23.73
N ALA A 25 -4.97 -3.21 -23.52
CA ALA A 25 -5.50 -2.89 -22.21
C ALA A 25 -5.46 -4.11 -21.26
N ALA A 26 -5.90 -5.28 -21.74
CA ALA A 26 -5.84 -6.51 -20.96
C ALA A 26 -4.39 -6.89 -20.59
N ALA A 27 -3.44 -6.72 -21.50
CA ALA A 27 -2.02 -6.96 -21.22
C ALA A 27 -1.47 -6.00 -20.15
N PHE A 28 -1.79 -4.70 -20.22
CA PHE A 28 -1.39 -3.72 -19.21
C PHE A 28 -1.99 -4.05 -17.82
N PHE A 29 -3.27 -4.42 -17.76
CA PHE A 29 -3.91 -4.82 -16.49
C PHE A 29 -3.35 -6.12 -15.91
N ASN A 30 -2.98 -7.09 -16.75
CA ASN A 30 -2.44 -8.38 -16.30
C ASN A 30 -0.95 -8.30 -15.88
N MET A 31 -0.15 -7.39 -16.43
CA MET A 31 1.29 -7.28 -16.13
C MET A 31 1.67 -6.17 -15.14
N GLY A 32 0.90 -5.08 -15.04
CA GLY A 32 1.31 -3.89 -14.26
C GLY A 32 0.90 -3.88 -12.79
N LEU A 33 -0.19 -4.55 -12.42
CA LEU A 33 -0.80 -4.35 -11.09
C LEU A 33 -0.41 -5.41 -10.05
N LEU A 34 -0.26 -6.68 -10.46
CA LEU A 34 -0.05 -7.79 -9.51
C LEU A 34 1.39 -7.93 -9.00
N SER A 35 2.40 -7.45 -9.73
CA SER A 35 3.80 -7.51 -9.29
C SER A 35 4.10 -6.40 -8.27
N SER A 36 3.62 -5.18 -8.54
CA SER A 36 3.76 -4.02 -7.66
C SER A 36 3.07 -4.26 -6.31
N VAL A 37 1.82 -4.72 -6.30
CA VAL A 37 1.08 -4.98 -5.04
C VAL A 37 1.72 -6.10 -4.20
N ARG A 38 2.31 -7.13 -4.83
CA ARG A 38 3.02 -8.21 -4.11
C ARG A 38 4.34 -7.75 -3.49
N SER A 39 5.07 -6.87 -4.18
CA SER A 39 6.28 -6.23 -3.64
C SER A 39 5.96 -5.25 -2.52
N ILE A 40 4.81 -4.58 -2.58
CA ILE A 40 4.35 -3.67 -1.52
C ILE A 40 3.92 -4.47 -0.28
N ASN A 41 3.28 -5.63 -0.44
CA ASN A 41 2.89 -6.49 0.68
C ASN A 41 4.08 -7.12 1.44
N SER A 42 5.25 -7.29 0.81
CA SER A 42 6.45 -7.80 1.50
C SER A 42 7.10 -6.75 2.41
N LEU A 43 6.94 -5.45 2.11
CA LEU A 43 7.37 -4.35 2.97
C LEU A 43 6.55 -4.24 4.26
N PHE A 44 5.33 -4.81 4.28
CA PHE A 44 4.41 -4.75 5.41
C PHE A 44 4.36 -6.04 6.25
N SER A 45 5.36 -6.91 6.16
CA SER A 45 5.51 -8.07 7.05
C SER A 45 6.47 -7.73 8.20
N PRO A 46 5.99 -7.20 9.35
CA PRO A 46 6.83 -7.09 10.52
C PRO A 46 7.05 -8.51 11.06
N SER A 47 8.24 -9.06 10.85
CA SER A 47 8.74 -10.12 11.70
C SER A 47 8.74 -9.56 13.13
N ASN A 48 7.99 -10.22 14.03
CA ASN A 48 7.99 -9.86 15.44
C ASN A 48 9.43 -9.97 15.96
N LEU A 49 10.07 -8.83 16.22
CA LEU A 49 11.37 -8.78 16.88
C LEU A 49 11.13 -9.08 18.37
N SER A 50 11.09 -10.37 18.70
CA SER A 50 11.19 -10.83 20.07
C SER A 50 12.59 -10.51 20.60
N ILE A 51 12.69 -9.49 21.46
CA ILE A 51 13.87 -9.19 22.25
C ILE A 51 13.97 -10.27 23.35
N PRO A 52 15.01 -11.12 23.40
CA PRO A 52 15.18 -12.07 24.48
C PRO A 52 16.00 -11.41 25.59
N ASN A 53 15.35 -10.90 26.64
CA ASN A 53 16.03 -10.69 27.91
C ASN A 53 15.91 -11.98 28.74
N GLU A 54 17.01 -12.71 28.81
CA GLU A 54 17.21 -13.76 29.79
C GLU A 54 17.11 -13.19 31.21
N THR A 55 16.25 -13.76 32.04
CA THR A 55 16.55 -13.88 33.47
C THR A 55 15.96 -15.18 34.00
N THR A 56 16.88 -16.05 34.39
CA THR A 56 16.72 -17.36 35.00
C THR A 56 15.81 -17.34 36.23
N VAL A 57 14.69 -18.08 36.22
CA VAL A 57 14.07 -18.60 37.45
C VAL A 57 13.54 -20.03 37.21
N LYS A 58 14.37 -20.97 37.69
CA LYS A 58 14.13 -22.33 38.18
C LYS A 58 12.81 -23.03 37.78
N SER A 59 13.00 -24.03 36.93
CA SER A 59 12.08 -25.14 36.67
C SER A 59 11.86 -25.97 37.95
N ALA A 60 10.59 -26.18 38.31
CA ALA A 60 10.16 -27.23 39.23
C ALA A 60 8.94 -27.91 38.61
N GLU A 61 9.15 -29.13 38.14
CA GLU A 61 8.13 -30.01 37.58
C GLU A 61 7.22 -30.52 38.71
N SER A 62 5.92 -30.25 38.63
CA SER A 62 4.92 -31.01 39.37
C SER A 62 3.60 -31.07 38.59
N LYS A 63 3.46 -32.16 37.84
CA LYS A 63 2.25 -32.97 37.63
C LYS A 63 0.90 -32.37 38.06
N ASN A 64 -0.04 -32.44 37.11
CA ASN A 64 -1.41 -32.96 37.25
C ASN A 64 -2.54 -31.94 37.05
N ASN A 65 -3.22 -32.10 35.90
CA ASN A 65 -4.64 -31.85 35.63
C ASN A 65 -5.31 -30.62 36.26
N GLN A 66 -5.54 -29.56 35.48
CA GLN A 66 -6.83 -28.86 35.42
C GLN A 66 -6.83 -27.69 34.44
N SER A 67 -7.90 -27.64 33.64
CA SER A 67 -8.36 -26.47 32.87
C SER A 67 -7.41 -25.95 31.80
N SER A 68 -7.71 -26.26 30.54
CA SER A 68 -7.31 -25.43 29.41
C SER A 68 -8.03 -24.07 29.48
N SER A 69 -7.66 -23.23 30.44
CA SER A 69 -7.92 -21.81 30.38
C SER A 69 -6.88 -21.22 29.42
N HIS A 70 -7.14 -21.34 28.11
CA HIS A 70 -6.59 -20.37 27.18
C HIS A 70 -6.99 -18.99 27.73
N PRO A 71 -6.04 -18.09 28.06
CA PRO A 71 -6.42 -16.71 28.32
C PRO A 71 -7.23 -16.23 27.10
N PRO A 72 -8.35 -15.51 27.29
CA PRO A 72 -9.12 -15.01 26.16
C PRO A 72 -8.15 -14.28 25.25
N ALA A 73 -8.10 -14.67 23.97
CA ALA A 73 -7.25 -14.01 22.98
C ALA A 73 -7.56 -12.52 23.09
N VAL A 74 -6.63 -11.75 23.64
CA VAL A 74 -6.75 -10.30 23.77
C VAL A 74 -6.92 -9.83 22.33
N GLN A 75 -8.14 -9.47 21.95
CA GLN A 75 -8.44 -9.04 20.59
C GLN A 75 -7.68 -7.74 20.37
N SER A 76 -6.49 -7.84 19.79
CA SER A 76 -5.67 -6.68 19.51
C SER A 76 -6.39 -5.84 18.48
N SER A 77 -6.50 -4.54 18.71
CA SER A 77 -7.09 -3.62 17.74
C SER A 77 -6.47 -3.81 16.35
N PRO A 78 -7.27 -3.78 15.27
CA PRO A 78 -6.79 -3.98 13.91
C PRO A 78 -5.73 -2.94 13.54
N ARG A 79 -4.85 -3.33 12.61
CA ARG A 79 -3.81 -2.46 12.04
C ARG A 79 -4.09 -2.28 10.56
N PHE A 80 -3.95 -1.06 10.07
CA PHE A 80 -4.17 -0.71 8.68
C PHE A 80 -2.86 -0.29 8.01
N GLY A 81 -2.74 -0.61 6.72
CA GLY A 81 -1.73 -0.06 5.82
C GLY A 81 -2.40 0.91 4.85
N TYR A 82 -1.89 2.14 4.76
CA TYR A 82 -2.41 3.18 3.90
C TYR A 82 -1.41 3.50 2.78
N LEU A 83 -1.92 3.64 1.56
CA LEU A 83 -1.23 4.33 0.48
C LEU A 83 -1.91 5.68 0.29
N VAL A 84 -1.19 6.76 0.57
CA VAL A 84 -1.66 8.13 0.43
C VAL A 84 -0.93 8.75 -0.76
N SER A 85 -1.66 8.97 -1.85
CA SER A 85 -1.11 9.51 -3.10
C SER A 85 -1.72 10.87 -3.41
N GLY A 86 -0.91 11.76 -3.98
CA GLY A 86 -1.35 13.07 -4.50
C GLY A 86 -0.69 13.39 -5.84
N SER A 87 -1.18 14.46 -6.46
CA SER A 87 -0.65 15.03 -7.69
C SER A 87 -0.18 16.47 -7.46
N SER A 88 0.15 17.17 -8.54
CA SER A 88 0.70 18.54 -8.48
C SER A 88 -0.23 19.47 -7.70
N GLY A 89 0.30 20.16 -6.70
CA GLY A 89 -0.46 21.10 -5.86
C GLY A 89 -1.22 20.45 -4.70
N ASP A 90 -1.21 19.13 -4.57
CA ASP A 90 -1.86 18.43 -3.45
C ASP A 90 -1.03 18.39 -2.17
N LEU A 91 0.19 18.94 -2.18
CA LEU A 91 1.14 18.88 -1.06
C LEU A 91 0.49 19.17 0.30
N GLU A 92 -0.23 20.29 0.42
CA GLU A 92 -0.83 20.70 1.68
C GLU A 92 -2.06 19.86 2.05
N SER A 93 -2.86 19.46 1.06
CA SER A 93 -4.01 18.57 1.24
C SER A 93 -3.58 17.20 1.74
N LEU A 94 -2.54 16.63 1.12
CA LEU A 94 -1.95 15.35 1.44
C LEU A 94 -1.27 15.38 2.81
N TRP A 95 -0.55 16.45 3.12
CA TRP A 95 0.02 16.68 4.45
C TRP A 95 -1.03 16.78 5.55
N ARG A 96 -2.14 17.48 5.29
CA ARG A 96 -3.27 17.55 6.23
C ARG A 96 -3.96 16.20 6.40
N LEU A 97 -4.16 15.47 5.31
CA LEU A 97 -4.76 14.13 5.33
C LEU A 97 -3.92 13.16 6.16
N LEU A 98 -2.61 13.09 5.89
CA LEU A 98 -1.69 12.19 6.59
C LEU A 98 -1.77 12.37 8.11
N ARG A 99 -1.76 13.63 8.58
CA ARG A 99 -1.93 13.94 10.01
C ARG A 99 -3.30 13.57 10.55
N ALA A 100 -4.37 13.79 9.79
CA ALA A 100 -5.73 13.48 10.23
C ALA A 100 -5.98 11.98 10.41
N ILE A 101 -5.35 11.13 9.57
CA ILE A 101 -5.51 9.68 9.62
C ILE A 101 -4.42 8.96 10.40
N TYR A 102 -3.47 9.70 10.98
CA TYR A 102 -2.29 9.12 11.63
C TYR A 102 -2.64 8.36 12.90
N HIS A 103 -2.06 7.17 13.04
CA HIS A 103 -2.11 6.36 14.24
C HIS A 103 -0.81 5.54 14.36
N PRO A 104 -0.17 5.48 15.55
CA PRO A 104 1.16 4.86 15.71
C PRO A 104 1.20 3.35 15.42
N ARG A 105 0.04 2.67 15.45
CA ARG A 105 -0.06 1.23 15.13
C ARG A 105 -0.21 0.91 13.63
N ASN A 106 -0.55 1.91 12.82
CA ASN A 106 -0.79 1.76 11.38
C ASN A 106 0.51 2.04 10.60
N GLN A 107 0.50 1.72 9.31
CA GLN A 107 1.61 1.96 8.41
C GLN A 107 1.17 2.84 7.24
N TYR A 108 2.03 3.75 6.82
CA TYR A 108 1.72 4.75 5.79
C TYR A 108 2.80 4.76 4.73
N VAL A 109 2.40 4.60 3.47
CA VAL A 109 3.21 4.90 2.29
C VAL A 109 2.66 6.15 1.65
N VAL A 110 3.52 7.12 1.41
CA VAL A 110 3.18 8.44 0.89
C VAL A 110 3.84 8.60 -0.46
N HIS A 111 3.05 9.00 -1.46
CA HIS A 111 3.51 9.16 -2.84
C HIS A 111 3.02 10.48 -3.40
N LEU A 112 3.90 11.19 -4.10
CA LEU A 112 3.55 12.36 -4.88
C LEU A 112 4.06 12.10 -6.30
N ASP A 113 3.17 12.19 -7.28
CA ASP A 113 3.44 11.77 -8.66
C ASP A 113 4.55 12.58 -9.35
N LEU A 114 4.97 12.10 -10.53
CA LEU A 114 6.01 12.75 -11.31
C LEU A 114 5.54 14.04 -12.00
N GLU A 115 4.22 14.26 -12.10
CA GLU A 115 3.66 15.52 -12.60
C GLU A 115 3.87 16.67 -11.60
N SER A 116 4.08 16.35 -10.33
CA SER A 116 4.38 17.31 -9.28
C SER A 116 5.80 17.87 -9.35
N PRO A 117 5.99 19.18 -9.09
CA PRO A 117 7.32 19.81 -9.03
C PRO A 117 8.29 19.07 -8.09
N SER A 118 9.58 19.05 -8.45
CA SER A 118 10.63 18.46 -7.59
C SER A 118 10.68 19.11 -6.22
N GLU A 119 10.39 20.40 -6.14
CA GLU A 119 10.35 21.19 -4.92
C GLU A 119 9.26 20.69 -3.97
N GLU A 120 8.06 20.40 -4.49
CA GLU A 120 6.95 19.87 -3.68
C GLU A 120 7.26 18.47 -3.17
N ARG A 121 7.84 17.62 -4.02
CA ARG A 121 8.26 16.26 -3.62
C ARG A 121 9.32 16.30 -2.52
N LEU A 122 10.34 17.16 -2.69
CA LEU A 122 11.41 17.30 -1.71
C LEU A 122 10.91 17.90 -0.39
N GLU A 123 10.01 18.87 -0.45
CA GLU A 123 9.38 19.46 0.74
C GLU A 123 8.53 18.45 1.49
N LEU A 124 7.77 17.59 0.81
CA LEU A 124 7.04 16.50 1.46
C LEU A 124 7.99 15.53 2.17
N ALA A 125 9.08 15.13 1.50
CA ALA A 125 10.09 14.23 2.09
C ALA A 125 10.72 14.84 3.34
N ARG A 126 11.03 16.15 3.26
CA ARG A 126 11.59 16.91 4.36
C ARG A 126 10.61 16.97 5.53
N ARG A 127 9.34 17.32 5.30
CA ARG A 127 8.30 17.37 6.34
C ARG A 127 8.09 16.02 7.02
N VAL A 128 8.03 14.93 6.25
CA VAL A 128 7.87 13.58 6.83
C VAL A 128 9.08 13.18 7.68
N LYS A 129 10.30 13.50 7.22
CA LYS A 129 11.54 13.16 7.92
C LYS A 129 11.77 14.00 9.19
N GLU A 130 11.39 15.27 9.17
CA GLU A 130 11.60 16.21 10.28
C GLU A 130 10.46 16.20 11.31
N ASP A 131 9.30 15.62 10.99
CA ASP A 131 8.20 15.52 11.95
C ASP A 131 8.58 14.57 13.10
N PRO A 132 8.61 15.06 14.36
CA PRO A 132 9.06 14.27 15.50
C PRO A 132 8.21 13.02 15.73
N VAL A 133 6.90 13.09 15.45
CA VAL A 133 5.99 11.95 15.65
C VAL A 133 6.32 10.84 14.65
N TYR A 134 6.58 11.22 13.40
CA TYR A 134 6.87 10.25 12.35
C TYR A 134 8.29 9.68 12.45
N SER A 135 9.26 10.51 12.85
CA SER A 135 10.64 10.05 13.07
C SER A 135 10.76 9.11 14.25
N ASP A 136 10.03 9.38 15.35
CA ASP A 136 10.10 8.58 16.56
C ASP A 136 9.44 7.20 16.39
N VAL A 137 8.31 7.15 15.67
CA VAL A 137 7.57 5.90 15.44
C VAL A 137 8.10 5.14 14.23
N GLY A 138 8.59 5.82 13.21
CA GLY A 138 9.18 5.21 12.01
C GLY A 138 8.20 4.43 11.13
N ASN A 139 6.92 4.82 11.12
CA ASN A 139 5.83 4.11 10.42
C ASN A 139 5.28 4.83 9.18
N VAL A 140 5.97 5.89 8.71
CA VAL A 140 5.63 6.66 7.50
C VAL A 140 6.79 6.58 6.51
N PHE A 141 6.51 6.13 5.29
CA PHE A 141 7.51 5.93 4.24
C PHE A 141 7.13 6.74 3.02
N MET A 142 8.05 7.55 2.49
CA MET A 142 7.83 8.26 1.23
C MET A 142 8.43 7.47 0.07
N ILE A 143 7.67 7.33 -1.01
CA ILE A 143 8.13 6.78 -2.29
C ILE A 143 8.11 7.89 -3.34
N THR A 144 9.17 7.95 -4.14
CA THR A 144 9.44 8.96 -5.19
C THR A 144 9.54 8.33 -6.55
#